data_AF-A0A378N7P7-F1
#
_entry.id   AF-A0A378N7P7-F1
#
_cell.length_a   1.000
_cell.length_b   1.000
_cell.length_c   1.000
_cell.angle_alpha   90.00
_cell.angle_beta   90.00
_cell.angle_gamma   90.00
#
_symmetry.space_group_name_H-M   'P 1'
#
loop_
_entity.id
_entity.type
_entity.pdbx_description
1 polymer ?
#
loop_
_entity_poly.entity_id
_entity_poly.type
_entity_poly.pdbx_seq_one_letter_code
_entity_poly.pdbx_strand_id
1 'polypeptide(L)' 'MRSFQPDTIIALGGGSPMDAAKIMWLFYEQPEVDFRDLVQKFMDIRKRAFKFPQLGRKSEICRHSNHLRKQALKSHRLQ' A
#
# COMPACT_ATOMS: atom_id res chain seq x y z
N MET A 1 11.47 -4.28 -9.29
CA MET A 1 10.29 -5.10 -9.68
C MET A 1 10.27 -5.45 -11.16
N ARG A 2 10.55 -4.53 -12.10
CA ARG A 2 10.50 -4.85 -13.55
C ARG A 2 11.43 -5.97 -14.02
N SER A 3 12.62 -6.10 -13.43
CA SER A 3 13.55 -7.20 -13.75
C SER A 3 13.11 -8.54 -13.15
N PHE A 4 12.55 -8.50 -11.94
CA PHE A 4 12.10 -9.68 -11.20
C PHE A 4 10.74 -10.20 -11.65
N GLN A 5 9.91 -9.34 -12.24
CA GLN A 5 8.55 -9.63 -12.72
C GLN A 5 7.70 -10.40 -11.71
N PRO A 6 7.47 -9.85 -10.50
CA PRO A 6 6.71 -10.56 -9.48
C PRO A 6 5.25 -10.72 -9.90
N ASP A 7 4.70 -11.91 -9.71
CA ASP A 7 3.25 -12.15 -9.82
C ASP A 7 2.53 -11.78 -8.52
N THR A 8 3.23 -11.82 -7.38
CA THR A 8 2.67 -11.51 -6.06
C THR A 8 3.60 -10.61 -5.24
N ILE A 9 3.04 -9.54 -4.67
CA ILE A 9 3.72 -8.62 -3.78
C ILE A 9 3.12 -8.77 -2.37
N ILE A 10 3.94 -9.19 -1.41
CA ILE A 10 3.51 -9.37 -0.02
C ILE A 10 4.02 -8.19 0.82
N ALA A 11 3.08 -7.37 1.30
CA ALA A 11 3.37 -6.26 2.19
C ALA A 11 3.24 -6.70 3.66
N LEU A 12 4.37 -6.82 4.34
CA LEU A 12 4.45 -7.15 5.77
C LEU A 12 4.84 -5.91 6.57
N GLY A 13 3.98 -5.50 7.51
CA GLY A 13 4.30 -4.42 8.43
C GLY A 13 3.11 -3.52 8.77
N GLY A 14 3.42 -2.31 9.25
CA GLY A 14 2.42 -1.28 9.55
C GLY A 14 2.03 -0.46 8.32
N GLY A 15 1.58 0.78 8.55
CA GLY A 15 1.16 1.67 7.45
C GLY A 15 2.27 1.98 6.45
N SER A 16 3.50 2.26 6.93
CA SER A 16 4.60 2.69 6.06
C SER A 16 5.04 1.62 5.04
N PRO A 17 5.35 0.36 5.42
CA PRO A 17 5.68 -0.68 4.43
C PRO A 17 4.52 -0.98 3.48
N MET A 18 3.29 -0.88 3.98
CA MET A 18 2.08 -1.16 3.20
C MET A 18 1.80 -0.09 2.15
N ASP A 19 2.05 1.18 2.45
CA ASP A 19 1.90 2.27 1.48
C ASP A 19 3.05 2.28 0.47
N ALA A 20 4.28 1.98 0.89
CA ALA A 20 5.39 1.77 -0.03
C ALA A 20 5.11 0.63 -1.03
N ALA A 21 4.59 -0.51 -0.56
CA ALA A 21 4.25 -1.64 -1.42
C ALA A 21 3.16 -1.30 -2.46
N LYS A 22 2.14 -0.51 -2.08
CA LYS A 22 1.11 -0.05 -3.03
C LYS A 22 1.70 0.86 -4.11
N ILE A 23 2.62 1.75 -3.74
CA ILE A 23 3.29 2.64 -4.69
C ILE A 23 4.11 1.81 -5.67
N MET A 24 4.93 0.87 -5.17
CA MET A 24 5.72 -0.02 -6.01
C MET A 24 4.85 -0.85 -6.96
N TRP A 25 3.72 -1.36 -6.48
CA TRP A 25 2.74 -2.09 -7.28
C TRP A 25 2.15 -1.21 -8.40
N LEU A 26 1.73 0.01 -8.10
CA LEU A 26 1.18 0.94 -9.08
C LEU A 26 2.18 1.26 -10.20
N PHE A 27 3.44 1.52 -9.87
CA PHE A 27 4.49 1.81 -10.85
C PHE A 27 4.89 0.62 -11.74
N TYR A 28 4.62 -0.59 -11.26
CA TYR A 28 4.87 -1.81 -12.01
C TYR A 28 3.73 -2.12 -12.99
N GLU A 29 2.50 -1.94 -12.54
CA GLU A 29 1.31 -2.08 -13.39
C GLU A 29 1.23 -0.97 -14.44
N GLN A 30 1.45 0.27 -14.03
CA GLN A 30 1.25 1.48 -14.83
C GLN A 30 2.54 2.34 -14.81
N PRO A 31 3.50 2.05 -15.69
CA PRO A 31 4.79 2.77 -15.72
C PRO A 31 4.67 4.24 -16.13
N GLU A 32 3.53 4.64 -16.70
CA GLU A 32 3.24 6.00 -17.19
C GLU A 32 2.70 6.95 -16.11
N VAL A 33 2.41 6.45 -14.91
CA VAL A 33 1.94 7.28 -13.80
C VAL A 33 3.06 8.19 -13.31
N ASP A 34 2.80 9.49 -13.18
CA ASP A 34 3.75 10.44 -12.58
C ASP A 34 3.81 10.28 -11.04
N PHE A 35 5.02 10.20 -10.52
CA PHE A 35 5.31 10.14 -9.08
C PHE A 35 4.85 11.36 -8.31
N ARG A 36 4.93 12.56 -8.91
CA ARG A 36 4.57 13.81 -8.21
C ARG A 36 3.09 13.85 -7.87
N ASP A 37 2.26 13.42 -8.81
CA ASP A 37 0.81 13.30 -8.61
C ASP A 37 0.46 12.30 -7.50
N LEU A 38 1.22 11.22 -7.38
CA LEU A 38 0.98 10.19 -6.38
C LEU A 38 1.33 10.68 -4.97
N VAL A 39 2.50 11.29 -4.80
CA VAL A 39 2.94 11.83 -3.49
C VAL A 39 1.99 12.92 -3.01
N GLN A 40 1.58 13.83 -3.90
CA GLN A 40 0.64 14.90 -3.55
C GLN A 40 -0.72 14.36 -3.10
N LYS A 41 -1.20 13.26 -3.72
CA LYS A 41 -2.47 12.59 -3.36
C LYS A 41 -2.40 11.77 -2.07
N PHE A 42 -1.23 11.22 -1.73
CA PHE A 42 -1.03 10.51 -0.46
C PHE A 42 -0.92 11.47 0.73
N MET A 43 -0.33 12.64 0.53
CA MET A 43 -0.17 13.67 1.55
C MET A 43 -1.47 14.43 1.84
N ASP A 44 -2.32 14.64 0.83
CA ASP A 44 -3.60 15.35 0.98
C ASP A 44 -4.74 14.35 1.22
N ILE A 45 -5.10 14.12 2.49
CA ILE A 45 -6.13 13.15 2.91
C ILE A 45 -7.48 13.38 2.20
N ARG A 46 -7.78 14.63 1.82
CA ARG A 46 -9.03 15.00 1.11
C ARG A 46 -9.06 14.58 -0.35
N LYS A 47 -7.92 14.26 -0.96
CA LYS A 47 -7.81 13.85 -2.38
C LYS A 47 -7.69 12.34 -2.56
N ARG A 48 -7.92 11.57 -1.48
CA ARG A 48 -7.73 10.12 -1.42
C ARG A 48 -8.77 9.30 -2.21
N ALA A 49 -9.86 9.92 -2.65
CA ALA A 49 -10.87 9.33 -3.53
C ALA A 49 -10.45 9.40 -5.01
N PHE A 50 -9.28 8.86 -5.34
CA PHE A 50 -8.90 8.64 -6.73
C PHE A 50 -9.32 7.22 -7.14
N LYS A 51 -10.02 7.09 -8.27
CA LYS A 51 -10.25 5.77 -8.87
C LYS A 51 -8.91 5.27 -9.38
N PHE A 52 -8.31 4.31 -8.68
CA PHE A 52 -7.14 3.62 -9.21
C PHE A 52 -7.51 3.05 -10.59
N PRO A 53 -6.61 3.17 -11.60
CA PRO A 53 -6.78 2.44 -12.85
C PRO A 53 -6.91 0.94 -12.56
N GLN A 54 -7.36 0.13 -13.51
CA GLN A 54 -7.48 -1.31 -13.24
C GLN A 54 -6.10 -1.92 -12.91
N LEU A 55 -5.90 -2.31 -11.65
CA LEU A 55 -4.70 -2.96 -11.14
C LEU A 55 -4.96 -4.46 -10.98
N GLY A 56 -3.90 -5.29 -11.00
CA GLY A 56 -4.01 -6.74 -10.86
C GLY A 56 -3.92 -7.51 -12.18
N ARG A 57 -3.34 -6.92 -13.23
CA ARG A 57 -3.10 -7.62 -14.50
C ARG A 57 -1.73 -8.31 -14.52
N LYS A 58 -0.74 -7.70 -13.88
CA LYS A 58 0.65 -8.21 -13.83
C LYS A 58 1.01 -8.74 -12.46
N SER A 59 0.41 -8.24 -11.40
CA SER A 59 0.70 -8.74 -10.05
C SER A 59 -0.43 -8.47 -9.06
N GLU A 60 -0.58 -9.36 -8.09
CA GLU A 60 -1.49 -9.19 -6.95
C GLU A 60 -0.76 -8.62 -5.72
N ILE A 61 -1.46 -7.84 -4.89
CA ILE A 61 -0.92 -7.32 -3.62
C ILE A 61 -1.63 -7.95 -2.42
N CYS A 62 -0.89 -8.72 -1.63
CA CYS A 62 -1.36 -9.24 -0.35
C CYS A 62 -0.90 -8.33 0.79
N ARG A 63 -1.85 -7.84 1.60
CA ARG A 63 -1.58 -6.96 2.73
C ARG A 63 -1.80 -7.71 4.04
N HIS A 64 -0.75 -7.93 4.81
CA HIS A 64 -0.86 -8.51 6.14
C HIS A 64 -0.69 -7.41 7.19
N SER A 65 -1.82 -6.90 7.70
CA SER A 65 -1.83 -5.87 8.74
C SER A 65 -1.99 -6.52 10.11
N ASN A 66 -0.95 -6.46 10.95
CA ASN A 66 -0.98 -6.89 12.35
C ASN A 66 -1.79 -5.93 13.27
N HIS A 67 -2.93 -5.41 12.78
CA HIS A 67 -3.74 -4.43 13.51
C HIS A 67 -4.39 -5.01 14.78
N LEU A 68 -4.57 -6.33 14.84
CA LEU A 68 -5.21 -7.04 15.95
C LEU A 68 -4.38 -7.07 17.25
N ARG A 69 -3.07 -6.78 17.22
CA ARG A 69 -2.23 -6.86 18.44
C ARG A 69 -2.17 -5.57 19.25
N LYS A 70 -2.60 -4.43 18.71
CA LYS A 70 -2.56 -3.13 19.40
C LYS A 70 -3.81 -2.81 20.22
N GLN A 71 -4.95 -3.45 19.98
CA GLN A 71 -6.14 -3.29 20.82
C GLN A 71 -6.04 -4.11 22.12
N ALA A 72 -5.39 -5.29 22.08
CA ALA A 72 -5.21 -6.15 23.26
C ALA A 72 -4.23 -5.60 24.32
N LEU A 73 -3.33 -4.68 23.95
CA LEU A 73 -2.36 -4.07 24.88
C LEU A 73 -2.84 -2.74 25.48
N LYS A 74 -3.92 -2.14 24.96
CA LYS A 74 -4.53 -0.94 25.54
C LYS A 74 -5.55 -1.25 26.63
N SER A 75 -6.10 -2.46 26.68
CA SER A 75 -7.04 -2.89 27.73
C SER A 75 -6.36 -3.25 29.06
N HIS A 76 -5.03 -3.38 29.12
CA HIS A 76 -4.27 -3.70 30.34
C HIS A 76 -3.61 -2.49 31.03
N ARG A 77 -3.89 -1.27 30.58
CA ARG A 77 -3.41 -0.03 31.24
C ARG A 77 -4.57 0.83 31.77
N LEU A 78 -5.74 0.21 31.97
CA LEU A 78 -6.92 0.76 32.64
C LEU A 78 -7.46 -0.30 33.62
N GLN A 79 -6.58 -0.78 34.50
CA GLN A 79 -6.90 -1.32 35.82
C GLN A 79 -5.84 -0.80 36.78
#